data_AF-A0A7L4QTR8-F1
#
_entry.id   AF-A0A7L4QTR8-F1
#
_cell.length_a   1.000
_cell.length_b   1.000
_cell.length_c   1.000
_cell.angle_alpha   90.00
_cell.angle_beta   90.00
_cell.angle_gamma   90.00
#
_symmetry.space_group_name_H-M   'P 1'
#
loop_
_entity.id
_entity.type
_entity.pdbx_description
1 polymer ?
#
loop_
_entity_poly.entity_id
_entity_poly.type
_entity_poly.pdbx_seq_one_letter_code
_entity_poly.pdbx_strand_id
1 'polypeptide(L)'
;MKIVIRPLHIISLGGYIVEWDFPYRNIIVVNPTEEFIKIEVPVFNEEWVDEHRELGLEIIPLTEEDNYLSKFRKAKAKLEKLKAEMN
;
A
#
# COMPACT_ATOMS: atom_id res chain seq x y z
N MET A 1 15.34 2.98 4.88
CA MET A 1 14.67 4.29 4.89
C MET A 1 13.25 4.09 5.43
N LYS A 2 12.60 5.11 5.99
CA LYS A 2 11.22 4.97 6.49
C LYS A 2 10.36 6.08 5.92
N ILE A 3 9.12 5.76 5.59
CA ILE A 3 8.12 6.75 5.20
C ILE A 3 6.91 6.68 6.13
N VAL A 4 6.26 7.82 6.32
CA VAL A 4 5.07 7.93 7.16
C VAL A 4 3.85 7.98 6.26
N ILE A 5 2.92 7.04 6.44
CA ILE A 5 1.64 7.03 5.77
C ILE A 5 0.64 7.75 6.67
N ARG A 6 0.12 8.87 6.17
CA ARG A 6 -0.88 9.66 6.88
C ARG A 6 -2.18 8.85 7.08
N PRO A 7 -2.99 9.21 8.09
CA PRO A 7 -4.34 8.69 8.23
C PRO A 7 -5.13 8.82 6.94
N LEU A 8 -5.95 7.82 6.63
CA LEU A 8 -6.86 7.82 5.48
C LEU A 8 -6.14 8.21 4.17
N HIS A 9 -4.99 7.60 3.91
CA HIS A 9 -4.13 7.91 2.76
C HIS A 9 -3.74 6.69 1.94
N ILE A 10 -3.41 6.92 0.67
CA ILE A 10 -3.03 5.88 -0.30
C ILE A 10 -1.78 6.32 -1.05
N ILE A 11 -0.81 5.40 -1.19
CA ILE A 11 0.42 5.60 -1.95
C ILE A 11 0.76 4.37 -2.80
N SER A 12 1.74 4.52 -3.68
CA SER A 12 2.24 3.48 -4.58
C SER A 12 3.75 3.37 -4.41
N LEU A 13 4.26 2.14 -4.23
CA LEU A 13 5.66 1.85 -3.90
C LEU A 13 6.50 1.34 -5.08
N GLY A 14 6.03 1.47 -6.31
CA GLY A 14 6.72 0.90 -7.48
C GLY A 14 8.19 1.31 -7.64
N GLY A 15 8.55 2.55 -7.27
CA GLY A 15 9.95 3.01 -7.29
C GLY A 15 10.79 2.60 -6.08
N TYR A 16 10.21 1.91 -5.11
CA TYR A 16 10.85 1.46 -3.86
C TYR A 16 10.93 -0.07 -3.76
N ILE A 17 10.58 -0.79 -4.82
CA ILE A 17 10.71 -2.24 -4.90
C ILE A 17 12.12 -2.57 -5.42
N VAL A 18 12.78 -3.53 -4.77
CA VAL A 18 14.07 -4.05 -5.24
C VAL A 18 13.80 -5.27 -6.14
N GLU A 19 14.21 -5.19 -7.41
CA GLU A 19 13.84 -6.15 -8.47
C GLU A 19 14.53 -7.52 -8.38
N TRP A 20 15.48 -7.72 -7.46
CA TRP A 20 16.36 -8.91 -7.51
C TRP A 20 15.64 -10.23 -7.20
N ASP A 21 14.61 -10.23 -6.35
CA ASP A 21 13.81 -11.41 -5.96
C ASP A 21 12.39 -11.00 -5.49
N PHE A 22 11.67 -10.20 -6.27
CA PHE A 22 10.33 -9.73 -5.89
C PHE A 22 9.27 -10.01 -6.96
N PRO A 23 8.20 -10.76 -6.65
CA PRO A 23 7.23 -11.21 -7.68
C PRO A 23 6.23 -10.12 -8.10
N TYR A 24 6.26 -8.96 -7.45
CA TYR A 24 5.31 -7.88 -7.70
C TYR A 24 5.97 -6.71 -8.43
N ARG A 25 5.30 -6.25 -9.49
CA ARG A 25 5.68 -5.06 -10.25
C ARG A 25 5.44 -3.77 -9.47
N ASN A 26 4.42 -3.76 -8.62
CA ASN A 26 4.08 -2.61 -7.79
C ASN A 26 3.34 -3.05 -6.52
N ILE A 27 3.38 -2.21 -5.48
CA ILE A 27 2.58 -2.35 -4.28
C ILE A 27 1.82 -1.06 -4.04
N ILE A 28 0.50 -1.17 -3.91
CA ILE A 28 -0.33 -0.08 -3.43
C ILE A 28 -0.49 -0.26 -1.92
N VAL A 29 -0.20 0.80 -1.17
CA VAL A 29 -0.35 0.85 0.28
C VAL A 29 -1.49 1.79 0.61
N VAL A 30 -2.46 1.30 1.36
CA VAL A 30 -3.60 2.06 1.84
C VAL A 30 -3.56 2.06 3.36
N ASN A 31 -3.62 3.24 3.98
CA ASN A 31 -3.83 3.40 5.41
C ASN A 31 -5.30 3.75 5.66
N PRO A 32 -6.14 2.77 6.04
CA PRO A 32 -7.53 3.01 6.40
C PRO A 32 -7.72 3.51 7.84
N THR A 33 -6.64 3.64 8.63
CA THR A 33 -6.71 4.02 10.04
C THR A 33 -6.67 5.54 10.24
N GLU A 34 -6.98 5.97 11.46
CA GLU A 34 -6.85 7.37 11.91
C GLU A 34 -5.44 7.71 12.41
N GLU A 35 -4.52 6.74 12.41
CA GLU A 35 -3.17 6.89 12.94
C GLU A 35 -2.13 7.03 11.82
N PHE A 36 -1.00 7.65 12.17
CA PHE A 36 0.16 7.70 11.29
C PHE A 36 0.93 6.38 11.38
N ILE A 37 1.03 5.65 10.28
CA ILE A 37 1.74 4.38 10.24
C ILE A 37 3.09 4.59 9.54
N LYS A 38 4.18 4.19 10.20
CA LYS A 38 5.52 4.19 9.61
C LYS A 38 5.77 2.85 8.95
N ILE A 39 6.24 2.89 7.71
CA ILE A 39 6.61 1.69 6.95
C ILE A 39 8.07 1.74 6.54
N GLU A 40 8.69 0.57 6.47
CA GLU A 40 10.09 0.45 6.05
C GLU A 40 10.19 0.35 4.52
N VAL A 41 11.13 1.06 3.92
CA VAL A 41 11.42 1.01 2.48
C VAL A 41 12.94 1.02 2.26
N PRO A 42 13.46 0.41 1.17
CA PRO A 42 12.73 -0.25 0.09
C PRO A 42 12.16 -1.63 0.48
N VAL A 43 11.29 -2.19 -0.37
CA VAL A 43 10.67 -3.51 -0.18
C VAL A 43 11.59 -4.56 -0.79
N PHE A 44 11.94 -5.58 0.01
CA PHE A 44 12.91 -6.60 -0.37
C PHE A 44 12.31 -7.99 -0.55
N ASN A 45 11.28 -8.35 0.21
CA ASN A 45 10.71 -9.69 0.24
C ASN A 45 9.21 -9.65 0.51
N GLU A 46 8.52 -10.77 0.29
CA GLU A 46 7.07 -10.87 0.45
C GLU A 46 6.62 -10.78 1.91
N GLU A 47 7.47 -11.14 2.87
CA GLU A 47 7.20 -11.03 4.32
C GLU A 47 6.80 -9.61 4.70
N TRP A 48 7.40 -8.61 4.04
CA TRP A 48 7.02 -7.21 4.17
C TRP A 48 5.51 -6.98 4.00
N VAL A 49 4.86 -7.68 3.07
CA VAL A 49 3.43 -7.52 2.81
C VAL A 49 2.61 -7.93 4.02
N ASP A 50 2.95 -9.05 4.65
CA ASP A 50 2.21 -9.60 5.77
C ASP A 50 2.46 -8.80 7.05
N GLU A 51 3.71 -8.43 7.33
CA GLU A 51 4.06 -7.55 8.46
C GLU A 51 3.28 -6.23 8.41
N HIS A 52 3.16 -5.62 7.24
CA HIS A 52 2.48 -4.34 7.10
C HIS A 52 0.96 -4.46 7.13
N ARG A 53 0.40 -5.62 6.78
CA ARG A 53 -1.02 -5.92 7.01
C ARG A 53 -1.35 -6.05 8.49
N GLU A 54 -0.44 -6.62 9.29
CA GLU A 54 -0.61 -6.69 10.75
C GLU A 54 -0.63 -5.30 11.42
N LEU A 55 0.05 -4.31 10.82
CA LEU A 55 -0.03 -2.91 11.23
C LEU A 55 -1.38 -2.23 10.91
N GLY A 56 -2.31 -2.93 10.25
CA GLY A 56 -3.62 -2.40 9.85
C GLY A 56 -3.61 -1.71 8.48
N LEU A 57 -2.53 -1.83 7.70
CA LEU A 57 -2.50 -1.33 6.33
C LEU A 57 -3.14 -2.32 5.36
N GLU A 58 -3.85 -1.81 4.37
CA GLU A 58 -4.30 -2.60 3.23
C GLU A 58 -3.20 -2.56 2.15
N ILE A 59 -2.49 -3.67 2.02
CA ILE A 59 -1.41 -3.87 1.05
C ILE A 59 -1.93 -4.65 -0.15
N ILE A 60 -1.88 -4.02 -1.32
CA ILE A 60 -2.34 -4.58 -2.59
C ILE A 60 -1.10 -4.76 -3.50
N PRO A 61 -0.48 -5.95 -3.48
CA PRO A 61 0.55 -6.28 -4.44
C PRO A 61 -0.04 -6.44 -5.85
N LEU A 62 0.72 -6.04 -6.86
CA LEU A 62 0.33 -6.06 -8.26
C LEU A 62 1.38 -6.80 -9.08
N THR A 63 0.91 -7.73 -9.91
CA THR A 63 1.71 -8.46 -10.90
C THR A 63 1.76 -7.70 -12.23
N GLU A 64 2.50 -8.22 -13.21
CA GLU A 64 2.53 -7.63 -14.55
C GLU A 64 1.17 -7.67 -15.27
N GLU A 65 0.35 -8.68 -14.96
CA GLU A 65 -0.96 -8.88 -15.56
C GLU A 65 -2.02 -7.94 -14.99
N ASP A 66 -1.76 -7.34 -13.81
CA ASP A 66 -2.69 -6.45 -13.15
C ASP A 66 -2.73 -5.05 -13.79
N ASN A 67 -3.95 -4.53 -13.98
CA ASN A 67 -4.13 -3.14 -14.35
C ASN A 67 -3.98 -2.21 -13.12
N TYR A 68 -2.78 -1.63 -12.98
CA TYR A 68 -2.44 -0.69 -11.90
C TYR A 68 -3.50 0.40 -11.70
N LEU A 69 -3.88 1.12 -12.76
CA LEU A 69 -4.78 2.26 -12.67
C LEU A 69 -6.14 1.85 -12.13
N SER A 70 -6.65 0.69 -12.55
CA SER A 70 -7.94 0.16 -12.11
C SER A 70 -7.90 -0.23 -10.64
N LYS A 71 -6.85 -0.91 -10.19
CA LYS A 71 -6.68 -1.33 -8.79
C LYS A 71 -6.52 -0.12 -7.87
N PHE A 72 -5.71 0.86 -8.28
CA PHE A 72 -5.51 2.11 -7.55
C PHE A 72 -6.81 2.91 -7.41
N ARG A 73 -7.58 3.06 -8.49
CA ARG A 73 -8.88 3.76 -8.45
C ARG A 73 -9.89 3.06 -7.54
N LYS A 74 -9.95 1.72 -7.58
CA LYS A 74 -10.82 0.94 -6.69
C LYS A 74 -10.44 1.12 -5.22
N ALA A 75 -9.16 0.99 -4.90
CA ALA A 75 -8.64 1.19 -3.54
C ALA A 75 -8.91 2.61 -3.04
N LYS A 76 -8.65 3.62 -3.88
CA LYS A 76 -8.95 5.01 -3.56
C LYS A 76 -10.44 5.24 -3.31
N ALA A 77 -11.32 4.71 -4.17
CA ALA A 77 -12.77 4.87 -3.99
C ALA A 77 -13.28 4.23 -2.69
N LYS A 78 -12.70 3.09 -2.28
CA LYS A 78 -13.00 2.44 -1.00
C LYS A 78 -12.56 3.32 0.18
N LEU A 79 -11.35 3.88 0.10
CA LEU A 79 -10.81 4.76 1.13
C LEU A 79 -11.60 6.06 1.28
N GLU A 80 -12.03 6.68 0.17
CA GLU A 80 -12.85 7.90 0.20
C GLU A 80 -14.24 7.66 0.80
N LYS A 81 -14.83 6.49 0.56
CA LYS A 81 -16.10 6.11 1.23
C LYS A 81 -15.91 6.01 2.74
N LEU A 82 -14.87 5.29 3.18
CA LEU A 82 -14.56 5.16 4.59
C LEU A 82 -14.32 6.53 5.24
N LYS A 83 -13.57 7.41 4.57
CA LYS A 83 -13.38 8.80 5.02
C LYS A 83 -14.67 9.59 5.12
N ALA A 84 -15.64 9.38 4.23
CA ALA A 84 -16.94 10.03 4.29
C ALA A 84 -17.84 9.48 5.41
N GLU A 85 -17.68 8.21 5.80
CA GLU A 85 -18.43 7.59 6.91
C GLU A 85 -17.90 8.03 8.29
N MET A 86 -16.66 8.54 8.35
CA MET A 86 -16.00 9.00 9.58
C MET A 86 -16.15 10.51 9.83
N ASN A 87 -16.69 11.26 8.86
CA ASN A 87 -17.03 12.69 8.99
C ASN A 87 -18.54 12.89 9.15
#